data_AF-A0A960GAH6-F1
#
_entry.id   AF-A0A960GAH6-F1
#
_cell.length_a   1.000
_cell.length_b   1.000
_cell.length_c   1.000
_cell.angle_alpha   90.00
_cell.angle_beta   90.00
_cell.angle_gamma   90.00
#
_symmetry.space_group_name_H-M   'P 1'
#
loop_
_entity.id
_entity.type
_entity.pdbx_description
1 polymer ?
#
loop_
_entity_poly.entity_id
_entity_poly.type
_entity_poly.pdbx_seq_one_letter_code
_entity_poly.pdbx_strand_id
1 'polypeptide(L)'
;SPLVRELGRVVRTVAAIAIGVGVSFFVLTLLLGRDPSDGFIFAVGVTVALVPEALLPTVTLSLAWGAEQLAQRNVLVRKLEAVETLGSTTFVCTDKTGTLTRNEMTVMEAWTPAGAASTTVAGLDPGAGIEIEDPIARGAVRRLALAATRCSTGRARLVDDAWVGQGDPMEVALDVFTRRLGTDTDRDRAEAPPTLRFPFDPHRRR
;
A
#
# COMPACT_ATOMS: atom_id res chain seq x y z
N SER A 1 1.44 -9.15 18.25
CA SER A 1 0.47 -9.76 17.33
C SER A 1 -0.34 -10.82 18.06
N PRO A 2 -1.44 -11.33 17.48
CA PRO A 2 -2.13 -12.52 17.97
C PRO A 2 -1.17 -13.70 18.23
N LEU A 3 -0.22 -13.96 17.32
CA LEU A 3 0.76 -15.04 17.48
C LEU A 3 1.66 -14.90 18.71
N VAL A 4 2.17 -13.70 19.03
CA VAL A 4 2.98 -13.49 20.24
C VAL A 4 2.19 -13.80 21.51
N ARG A 5 0.88 -13.51 21.53
CA ARG A 5 0.01 -13.83 22.67
C ARG A 5 -0.26 -15.32 22.78
N GLU A 6 -0.49 -16.01 21.67
CA GLU A 6 -0.67 -17.47 21.64
C GLU A 6 0.63 -18.19 22.04
N LEU A 7 1.77 -17.79 21.48
CA LEU A 7 3.07 -18.38 21.80
C LEU A 7 3.39 -18.20 23.29
N GLY A 8 3.11 -17.04 23.87
CA GLY A 8 3.26 -16.81 25.31
C GLY A 8 2.36 -17.71 26.17
N ARG A 9 1.13 -18.01 25.72
CA ARG A 9 0.24 -18.98 26.38
C ARG A 9 0.81 -20.39 26.31
N VAL A 10 1.23 -20.84 25.12
CA VAL A 10 1.84 -22.17 24.92
C VAL A 10 3.08 -22.33 25.79
N VAL A 11 4.00 -21.36 25.78
CA VAL A 11 5.24 -21.39 26.58
C VAL A 11 4.93 -21.50 28.08
N ARG A 12 3.97 -20.74 28.59
CA ARG A 12 3.58 -20.82 30.01
C ARG A 12 2.94 -22.15 30.37
N THR A 13 2.08 -22.69 29.51
CA THR A 13 1.45 -23.99 29.73
C THR A 13 2.48 -25.11 29.74
N VAL A 14 3.40 -25.13 28.77
CA VAL A 14 4.46 -26.15 28.72
C VAL A 14 5.42 -26.01 29.91
N ALA A 15 5.78 -24.79 30.30
CA ALA A 15 6.61 -24.56 31.49
C ALA A 15 5.93 -25.05 32.77
N ALA A 16 4.62 -24.79 32.94
CA ALA A 16 3.87 -25.26 34.10
C ALA A 16 3.80 -26.80 34.15
N ILE A 17 3.61 -27.46 32.99
CA ILE A 17 3.65 -28.91 32.89
C ILE A 17 5.05 -29.44 33.23
N ALA A 18 6.11 -28.86 32.66
CA ALA A 18 7.49 -29.28 32.90
C ALA A 18 7.85 -29.20 34.39
N ILE A 19 7.52 -28.08 35.05
CA ILE A 19 7.74 -27.90 36.49
C ILE A 19 6.89 -28.89 37.29
N GLY A 20 5.61 -29.08 36.95
CA GLY A 20 4.73 -30.02 37.63
C GLY A 20 5.23 -31.46 37.56
N VAL A 21 5.73 -31.89 36.40
CA VAL A 21 6.35 -33.21 36.21
C VAL A 21 7.68 -33.29 36.98
N GLY A 22 8.53 -32.26 36.93
CA GLY A 22 9.79 -32.24 37.68
C GLY A 22 9.57 -32.37 39.19
N VAL A 23 8.63 -31.60 39.74
CA VAL A 23 8.27 -31.63 41.16
C VAL A 23 7.66 -32.99 41.55
N SER A 24 6.80 -33.57 40.71
CA SER A 24 6.20 -34.88 41.01
C SER A 24 7.25 -35.99 41.06
N PHE A 25 8.21 -36.00 40.14
CA PHE A 25 9.33 -36.95 40.15
C PHE A 25 10.28 -36.73 41.33
N PHE A 26 10.53 -35.47 41.73
CA PHE A 26 11.30 -35.16 42.93
C PHE A 26 10.64 -35.74 44.19
N VAL A 27 9.34 -35.50 44.36
CA VAL A 27 8.57 -36.06 45.49
C VAL A 27 8.59 -37.59 45.47
N LEU A 28 8.41 -38.19 44.30
CA LEU A 28 8.44 -39.65 44.14
C LEU A 28 9.80 -40.25 44.51
N THR A 29 10.90 -39.61 44.11
CA THR A 29 12.27 -40.09 44.44
C THR A 29 12.55 -39.99 45.94
N LEU A 30 12.07 -38.95 46.61
CA LEU A 30 12.14 -38.85 48.08
C LEU A 30 11.31 -39.95 48.77
N LEU A 31 10.10 -40.24 48.28
CA LEU A 31 9.25 -41.30 48.82
C LEU A 31 9.83 -42.71 48.63
N LEU A 32 10.64 -42.90 47.58
CA LEU A 32 11.39 -44.13 47.31
C LEU A 32 12.66 -44.27 48.18
N GLY A 33 12.97 -43.29 49.04
CA GLY A 33 14.13 -43.30 49.91
C GLY A 33 15.46 -43.04 49.19
N ARG A 34 15.44 -42.42 48.00
CA ARG A 34 16.66 -42.00 47.32
C ARG A 34 17.26 -40.75 47.95
N ASP A 35 18.55 -40.55 47.72
CA ASP A 35 19.24 -39.34 48.15
C ASP A 35 18.59 -38.09 47.54
N PRO A 36 18.33 -37.02 48.33
CA PRO A 36 17.71 -35.80 47.83
C PRO A 36 18.49 -35.13 46.70
N SER A 37 19.83 -35.28 46.66
CA SER A 37 20.66 -34.71 45.59
C SER A 37 20.42 -35.41 44.26
N ASP A 38 20.35 -36.74 44.25
CA ASP A 38 20.02 -37.53 43.06
C ASP A 38 18.62 -37.22 42.55
N GLY A 39 17.64 -37.11 43.46
CA GLY A 39 16.28 -36.72 43.13
C GLY A 39 16.20 -35.33 42.51
N PHE A 40 16.97 -34.37 43.02
CA PHE A 40 17.02 -33.00 42.49
C PHE A 40 17.63 -32.96 41.09
N ILE A 41 18.78 -33.62 40.88
CA ILE A 41 19.43 -33.72 39.57
C ILE A 41 18.47 -34.37 38.55
N PHE A 42 17.77 -35.42 38.96
CA PHE A 42 16.80 -36.10 38.11
C PHE A 42 15.62 -35.19 37.73
N ALA A 43 15.06 -34.45 38.70
CA ALA A 43 13.96 -33.51 38.46
C ALA A 43 14.34 -32.38 37.50
N VAL A 44 15.56 -31.83 37.63
CA VAL A 44 16.10 -30.83 36.69
C VAL A 44 16.25 -31.43 35.30
N GLY A 45 16.81 -32.64 35.19
CA GLY A 45 16.98 -33.33 33.91
C GLY A 45 15.66 -33.56 33.18
N VAL A 46 14.62 -34.01 33.90
CA VAL A 46 13.26 -34.16 33.35
C VAL A 46 12.70 -32.80 32.93
N THR A 47 12.81 -31.78 33.79
CA THR A 47 12.29 -30.44 33.49
C THR A 47 12.91 -29.89 32.21
N VAL A 48 14.24 -29.94 32.07
CA VAL A 48 14.96 -29.47 30.87
C VAL A 48 14.54 -30.26 29.63
N ALA A 49 14.39 -31.58 29.75
CA ALA A 49 13.96 -32.43 28.63
C ALA A 49 12.55 -32.10 28.11
N LEU A 50 11.68 -31.51 28.95
CA LEU A 50 10.34 -31.08 28.55
C LEU A 50 10.27 -29.64 28.01
N VAL A 51 11.35 -28.85 28.11
CA VAL A 51 11.37 -27.46 27.59
C VAL A 51 11.48 -27.48 26.05
N PRO A 52 10.58 -26.79 25.33
CA PRO A 52 10.56 -26.81 23.87
C PRO A 52 11.54 -25.78 23.28
N GLU A 53 12.84 -26.05 23.37
CA GLU A 53 13.91 -25.13 22.95
C GLU A 53 13.83 -24.74 21.46
N ALA A 54 13.36 -25.66 20.61
CA ALA A 54 13.27 -25.45 19.16
C ALA A 54 12.02 -24.66 18.71
N LEU A 55 11.03 -24.44 19.58
CA LEU A 55 9.75 -23.83 19.19
C LEU A 55 9.92 -22.40 18.68
N LEU A 56 10.62 -21.57 19.47
CA LEU A 56 10.83 -20.15 19.17
C LEU A 56 11.63 -19.92 17.86
N PRO A 57 12.78 -20.59 17.64
CA PRO A 57 13.51 -20.51 16.38
C PRO A 57 12.68 -20.97 15.17
N THR A 58 11.93 -22.07 15.30
CA THR A 58 11.13 -22.61 14.19
C THR A 58 10.04 -21.64 13.76
N VAL A 59 9.31 -21.05 14.71
CA VAL A 59 8.28 -20.05 14.42
C VAL A 59 8.89 -18.81 13.75
N THR A 60 10.04 -18.34 14.24
CA THR A 60 10.74 -17.19 13.68
C THR A 60 11.19 -17.46 12.25
N LEU A 61 11.72 -18.66 11.98
CA LEU A 61 12.16 -19.09 10.65
C LEU A 61 10.97 -19.17 9.67
N SER A 62 9.84 -19.72 10.11
CA SER A 62 8.62 -19.77 9.29
C SER A 62 8.11 -18.37 8.94
N LEU A 63 8.12 -17.43 9.90
CA LEU A 63 7.71 -16.04 9.63
C LEU A 63 8.70 -15.31 8.72
N ALA A 64 10.01 -15.55 8.88
CA ALA A 64 11.05 -14.98 8.04
C ALA A 64 10.90 -15.43 6.58
N TRP A 65 10.64 -16.73 6.36
CA TRP A 65 10.37 -17.25 5.03
C TRP A 65 9.10 -16.62 4.42
N GLY A 66 8.03 -16.45 5.21
CA GLY A 66 6.83 -15.73 4.75
C GLY A 66 7.10 -14.27 4.38
N ALA A 67 7.94 -13.57 5.15
CA ALA A 67 8.35 -12.21 4.85
C ALA A 67 9.18 -12.11 3.56
N GLU A 68 10.05 -13.09 3.30
CA GLU A 68 10.83 -13.17 2.06
C GLU A 68 9.92 -13.35 0.83
N GLN A 69 8.93 -14.24 0.92
CA GLN A 69 7.95 -14.46 -0.16
C GLN A 69 7.13 -13.18 -0.46
N LEU A 70 6.84 -12.37 0.57
CA LEU A 70 6.17 -11.08 0.40
C LEU A 70 7.10 -10.03 -0.22
N ALA A 71 8.37 -10.00 0.16
CA ALA A 71 9.36 -9.09 -0.40
C ALA A 71 9.58 -9.33 -1.90
N GLN A 72 9.59 -10.60 -2.34
CA GLN A 72 9.64 -10.96 -3.76
C GLN A 72 8.45 -10.41 -4.57
N ARG A 73 7.36 -10.01 -3.91
CA ARG A 73 6.16 -9.39 -4.50
C ARG A 73 6.09 -7.89 -4.24
N ASN A 74 7.21 -7.23 -3.96
CA ASN A 74 7.32 -5.80 -3.64
C ASN A 74 6.59 -5.38 -2.35
N VAL A 75 6.38 -6.29 -1.40
CA VAL A 75 5.81 -5.99 -0.08
C VAL A 75 6.90 -6.02 0.99
N LEU A 76 7.30 -4.84 1.48
CA LEU A 76 8.31 -4.73 2.52
C LEU A 76 7.71 -5.01 3.91
N VAL A 77 8.11 -6.13 4.52
CA VAL A 77 7.75 -6.48 5.89
C VAL A 77 8.78 -5.93 6.88
N ARG A 78 8.40 -4.90 7.66
CA ARG A 78 9.29 -4.30 8.67
C ARG A 78 9.34 -5.08 9.99
N LYS A 79 8.32 -5.88 10.28
CA LYS A 79 8.17 -6.67 11.50
C LYS A 79 7.63 -8.05 11.14
N LEU A 80 8.32 -9.12 11.54
CA LEU A 80 7.92 -10.48 11.16
C LEU A 80 6.53 -10.85 11.65
N GLU A 81 6.08 -10.28 12.78
CA GLU A 81 4.74 -10.56 13.29
C GLU A 81 3.62 -9.94 12.43
N ALA A 82 3.94 -9.03 11.53
CA ALA A 82 2.99 -8.46 10.57
C ALA A 82 2.55 -9.49 9.52
N VAL A 83 3.39 -10.49 9.21
CA VAL A 83 3.04 -11.59 8.28
C VAL A 83 1.82 -12.35 8.80
N GLU A 84 1.83 -12.70 10.10
CA GLU A 84 0.69 -13.36 10.73
C GLU A 84 -0.51 -12.43 10.85
N THR A 85 -0.29 -11.18 11.26
CA THR A 85 -1.39 -10.21 11.41
C THR A 85 -2.15 -10.01 10.11
N LEU A 86 -1.47 -9.98 8.96
CA LEU A 86 -2.11 -9.90 7.65
C LEU A 86 -2.96 -11.14 7.35
N GLY A 87 -2.47 -12.34 7.71
CA GLY A 87 -3.20 -13.61 7.53
C GLY A 87 -4.42 -13.75 8.46
N SER A 88 -4.41 -13.12 9.63
CA SER A 88 -5.52 -13.12 10.59
C SER A 88 -6.42 -11.87 10.51
N THR A 89 -6.20 -10.99 9.52
CA THR A 89 -7.00 -9.78 9.33
C THR A 89 -8.40 -10.11 8.84
N THR A 90 -9.42 -9.63 9.56
CA THR A 90 -10.84 -9.80 9.19
C THR A 90 -11.49 -8.53 8.63
N PHE A 91 -10.88 -7.36 8.88
CA PHE A 91 -11.34 -6.06 8.36
C PHE A 91 -10.15 -5.26 7.82
N VAL A 92 -10.29 -4.73 6.61
CA VAL A 92 -9.29 -3.85 6.00
C VAL A 92 -9.84 -2.42 6.01
N CYS A 93 -9.25 -1.57 6.84
CA CYS A 93 -9.49 -0.14 6.81
C CYS A 93 -8.47 0.49 5.87
N THR A 94 -8.94 1.03 4.74
CA THR A 94 -8.09 1.67 3.74
C THR A 94 -8.32 3.18 3.74
N ASP A 95 -7.24 3.95 3.56
CA ASP A 95 -7.38 5.34 3.16
C ASP A 95 -7.77 5.41 1.67
N LYS A 96 -8.40 6.52 1.25
CA LYS A 96 -8.79 6.75 -0.16
C LYS A 96 -7.64 7.38 -0.94
N THR A 97 -7.12 8.49 -0.44
CA THR A 97 -6.21 9.36 -1.19
C THR A 97 -4.80 8.79 -1.14
N GLY A 98 -4.21 8.46 -2.29
CA GLY A 98 -2.87 7.87 -2.36
C GLY A 98 -2.78 6.38 -1.99
N THR A 99 -3.91 5.74 -1.66
CA THR A 99 -4.00 4.28 -1.44
C THR A 99 -4.96 3.63 -2.43
N LEU A 100 -6.26 3.94 -2.38
CA LEU A 100 -7.21 3.48 -3.41
C LEU A 100 -7.12 4.29 -4.71
N THR A 101 -6.74 5.57 -4.58
CA THR A 101 -6.61 6.50 -5.70
C THR A 101 -5.16 6.91 -5.89
N ARG A 102 -4.78 7.29 -7.11
CA ARG A 102 -3.41 7.71 -7.46
C ARG A 102 -2.98 9.04 -6.84
N ASN A 103 -3.86 9.73 -6.11
CA ASN A 103 -3.64 11.11 -5.66
C ASN A 103 -3.26 12.08 -6.80
N GLU A 104 -3.77 11.79 -8.00
CA GLU A 104 -3.56 12.55 -9.22
C GLU A 104 -4.92 12.97 -9.75
N MET A 105 -5.16 14.29 -9.83
CA MET A 105 -6.37 14.82 -10.44
C MET A 105 -6.40 14.44 -11.92
N THR A 106 -7.53 13.89 -12.37
CA THR A 106 -7.70 13.44 -13.75
C THR A 106 -9.07 13.90 -14.26
N VAL A 107 -9.13 14.44 -15.48
CA VAL A 107 -10.41 14.72 -16.15
C VAL A 107 -11.07 13.39 -16.48
N MET A 108 -12.18 13.06 -15.82
CA MET A 108 -12.90 11.80 -16.04
C MET A 108 -13.81 11.85 -17.27
N GLU A 109 -14.47 12.98 -17.49
CA GLU A 109 -15.42 13.17 -18.59
C GLU A 109 -15.35 14.60 -19.15
N ALA A 110 -15.58 14.74 -20.45
CA ALA A 110 -15.75 16.01 -21.14
C ALA A 110 -16.98 15.95 -22.04
N TRP A 111 -17.87 16.93 -21.90
CA TRP A 111 -19.16 16.96 -22.58
C TRP A 111 -19.22 18.10 -23.59
N THR A 112 -19.68 17.79 -24.81
CA THR A 112 -19.97 18.79 -25.84
C THR A 112 -21.32 18.51 -26.49
N PRO A 113 -21.94 19.48 -27.17
CA PRO A 113 -23.16 19.23 -27.94
C PRO A 113 -23.00 18.17 -29.05
N ALA A 114 -21.76 17.89 -29.49
CA ALA A 114 -21.46 16.90 -30.51
C ALA A 114 -21.19 15.49 -29.94
N GLY A 115 -21.18 15.32 -28.61
CA GLY A 115 -20.89 14.07 -27.90
C GLY A 115 -19.88 14.25 -26.77
N ALA A 116 -19.60 13.16 -26.05
CA ALA A 116 -18.69 13.15 -24.90
C ALA A 116 -17.39 12.37 -25.14
N ALA A 117 -16.43 12.60 -24.24
CA ALA A 117 -15.23 11.79 -24.10
C ALA A 117 -15.00 11.43 -22.63
N SER A 118 -14.51 10.22 -22.38
CA SER A 118 -14.20 9.71 -21.05
C SER A 118 -12.76 9.21 -20.95
N THR A 119 -12.16 9.38 -19.79
CA THR A 119 -10.83 8.87 -19.49
C THR A 119 -10.93 7.46 -18.91
N THR A 120 -10.22 6.50 -19.51
CA THR A 120 -10.21 5.11 -19.02
C THR A 120 -9.14 4.86 -17.97
N VAL A 121 -8.05 5.61 -18.01
CA VAL A 121 -6.90 5.44 -17.12
C VAL A 121 -6.57 6.74 -16.39
N ALA A 122 -6.62 6.70 -15.06
CA ALA A 122 -6.24 7.82 -14.21
C ALA A 122 -4.74 8.11 -14.26
N GLY A 123 -4.40 9.39 -14.16
CA GLY A 123 -3.05 9.86 -13.89
C GLY A 123 -2.45 10.78 -14.95
N LEU A 124 -1.15 11.06 -14.80
CA LEU A 124 -0.48 12.11 -15.55
C LEU A 124 0.04 11.71 -16.94
N ASP A 125 0.04 10.42 -17.26
CA ASP A 125 0.50 9.93 -18.57
C ASP A 125 -0.47 10.34 -19.70
N PRO A 126 -0.02 11.15 -20.68
CA PRO A 126 -0.81 11.52 -21.85
C PRO A 126 -0.94 10.41 -22.90
N GLY A 127 -0.17 9.33 -22.81
CA GLY A 127 -0.33 8.15 -23.65
C GLY A 127 -1.49 7.24 -23.22
N ALA A 128 -2.05 7.49 -22.04
CA ALA A 128 -3.12 6.67 -21.49
C ALA A 128 -4.49 6.94 -22.15
N GLY A 129 -5.34 5.92 -22.18
CA GLY A 129 -6.53 5.87 -23.03
C GLY A 129 -7.59 6.95 -22.76
N ILE A 130 -8.14 7.48 -23.86
CA ILE A 130 -9.35 8.28 -23.91
C ILE A 130 -10.35 7.63 -24.86
N GLU A 131 -11.57 7.47 -24.41
CA GLU A 131 -12.70 7.01 -25.22
C GLU A 131 -13.52 8.21 -25.65
N ILE A 132 -13.98 8.20 -26.90
CA ILE A 132 -14.84 9.24 -27.48
C ILE A 132 -16.05 8.52 -28.03
N GLU A 133 -17.25 8.88 -27.56
CA GLU A 133 -18.50 8.19 -27.90
C GLU A 133 -18.75 8.16 -29.41
N ASP A 134 -18.59 9.33 -30.06
CA ASP A 134 -18.75 9.51 -31.50
C ASP A 134 -17.49 10.14 -32.10
N PRO A 135 -16.89 9.59 -33.17
CA PRO A 135 -15.80 10.23 -33.90
C PRO A 135 -16.05 11.71 -34.28
N ILE A 136 -17.31 12.10 -34.51
CA ILE A 136 -17.73 13.48 -34.80
C ILE A 136 -17.44 14.40 -33.61
N ALA A 137 -17.56 13.90 -32.37
CA ALA A 137 -17.33 14.66 -31.15
C ALA A 137 -15.84 15.04 -30.95
N ARG A 138 -14.91 14.28 -31.51
CA ARG A 138 -13.46 14.45 -31.29
C ARG A 138 -12.98 15.89 -31.53
N GLY A 139 -13.45 16.51 -32.61
CA GLY A 139 -13.08 17.89 -32.93
C GLY A 139 -13.62 18.91 -31.92
N ALA A 140 -14.85 18.70 -31.43
CA ALA A 140 -15.47 19.57 -30.43
C ALA A 140 -14.80 19.41 -29.06
N VAL A 141 -14.58 18.17 -28.62
CA VAL A 141 -13.89 17.85 -27.35
C VAL A 141 -12.48 18.41 -27.34
N ARG A 142 -11.73 18.28 -28.44
CA ARG A 142 -10.37 18.87 -28.56
C ARG A 142 -10.39 20.38 -28.42
N ARG A 143 -11.37 21.09 -29.01
CA ARG A 143 -11.49 22.55 -28.86
C ARG A 143 -11.84 22.95 -27.43
N LEU A 144 -12.73 22.20 -26.76
CA LEU A 144 -13.05 22.41 -25.35
C LEU A 144 -11.81 22.24 -24.47
N ALA A 145 -11.07 21.15 -24.65
CA ALA A 145 -9.85 20.84 -23.90
C ALA A 145 -8.78 21.92 -24.11
N LEU A 146 -8.58 22.37 -25.36
CA LEU A 146 -7.64 23.43 -25.69
C LEU A 146 -8.03 24.77 -25.04
N ALA A 147 -9.33 25.12 -25.07
CA ALA A 147 -9.83 26.33 -24.41
C ALA A 147 -9.56 26.29 -22.90
N ALA A 148 -9.80 25.15 -22.25
CA ALA A 148 -9.52 24.96 -20.83
C ALA A 148 -8.02 25.10 -20.54
N THR A 149 -7.15 24.42 -21.30
CA THR A 149 -5.69 24.51 -21.13
C THR A 149 -5.15 25.92 -21.34
N ARG A 150 -5.67 26.67 -22.32
CA ARG A 150 -5.28 28.07 -22.56
C ARG A 150 -5.73 29.02 -21.45
N CYS A 151 -6.72 28.65 -20.64
CA CYS A 151 -7.12 29.39 -19.45
C CYS A 151 -6.31 28.97 -18.20
N SER A 152 -5.47 27.94 -18.28
CA SER A 152 -4.76 27.36 -17.14
C SER A 152 -3.23 27.53 -17.24
N THR A 153 -2.53 27.57 -16.10
CA THR A 153 -1.06 27.62 -16.00
C THR A 153 -0.43 26.24 -15.82
N GLY A 154 -1.18 25.29 -15.25
CA GLY A 154 -0.73 23.93 -14.99
C GLY A 154 -0.29 23.19 -16.25
N ARG A 155 0.73 22.35 -16.10
CA ARG A 155 1.26 21.52 -17.19
C ARG A 155 1.86 20.23 -16.68
N ALA A 156 1.76 19.16 -17.46
CA ALA A 156 2.55 17.96 -17.22
C ALA A 156 3.87 18.03 -18.00
N ARG A 157 4.97 17.61 -17.38
CA ARG A 157 6.30 17.54 -17.99
C ARG A 157 6.91 16.17 -17.78
N LEU A 158 7.60 15.67 -18.79
CA LEU A 158 8.42 14.47 -18.66
C LEU A 158 9.76 14.85 -18.02
N VAL A 159 10.06 14.29 -16.85
CA VAL A 159 11.30 14.46 -16.10
C VAL A 159 11.79 13.07 -15.69
N ASP A 160 13.01 12.70 -16.06
CA ASP A 160 13.59 11.37 -15.74
C ASP A 160 12.65 10.19 -16.09
N ASP A 161 12.08 10.22 -17.31
CA ASP A 161 11.09 9.25 -17.82
C ASP A 161 9.77 9.16 -17.03
N ALA A 162 9.48 10.10 -16.13
CA ALA A 162 8.23 10.19 -15.39
C ALA A 162 7.47 11.50 -15.69
N TRP A 163 6.15 11.40 -15.86
CA TRP A 163 5.29 12.59 -15.99
C TRP A 163 5.06 13.23 -14.63
N VAL A 164 5.46 14.50 -14.50
CA VAL A 164 5.33 15.30 -13.29
C VAL A 164 4.47 16.52 -13.58
N GLY A 165 3.48 16.76 -12.70
CA GLY A 165 2.64 17.95 -12.75
C GLY A 165 3.37 19.18 -12.21
N GLN A 166 3.31 20.29 -12.94
CA GLN A 166 3.79 21.60 -12.52
C GLN A 166 2.62 22.59 -12.50
N GLY A 167 2.25 23.08 -11.32
CA GLY A 167 1.14 24.00 -11.11
C GLY A 167 0.02 23.38 -10.26
N ASP A 168 -1.17 23.96 -10.33
CA ASP A 168 -2.35 23.42 -9.65
C ASP A 168 -2.76 22.04 -10.22
N PRO A 169 -3.08 21.03 -9.38
CA PRO A 169 -3.42 19.69 -9.86
C PRO A 169 -4.60 19.64 -10.84
N MET A 170 -5.62 20.49 -10.69
CA MET A 170 -6.75 20.53 -11.63
C MET A 170 -6.31 21.08 -12.98
N GLU A 171 -5.49 22.13 -12.97
CA GLU A 171 -4.94 22.71 -14.19
C GLU A 171 -4.00 21.74 -14.92
N VAL A 172 -3.18 20.99 -14.18
CA VAL A 172 -2.33 19.92 -14.75
C VAL A 172 -3.20 18.85 -15.41
N ALA A 173 -4.32 18.46 -14.79
CA ALA A 173 -5.24 17.48 -15.35
C ALA A 173 -5.83 17.92 -16.70
N LEU A 174 -6.11 19.21 -16.86
CA LEU A 174 -6.60 19.79 -18.13
C LEU A 174 -5.53 19.73 -19.23
N ASP A 175 -4.27 20.04 -18.90
CA ASP A 175 -3.14 19.93 -19.84
C ASP A 175 -2.95 18.47 -20.29
N VAL A 176 -2.94 17.51 -19.36
CA VAL A 176 -2.84 16.06 -19.67
C VAL A 176 -4.00 15.60 -20.55
N PHE A 177 -5.23 15.97 -20.21
CA PHE A 177 -6.41 15.62 -21.00
C PHE A 177 -6.32 16.14 -22.45
N THR A 178 -5.82 17.36 -22.62
CA THR A 178 -5.61 17.96 -23.94
C THR A 178 -4.52 17.24 -24.72
N ARG A 179 -3.43 16.82 -24.06
CA ARG A 179 -2.38 16.00 -24.67
C ARG A 179 -2.88 14.62 -25.09
N ARG A 180 -3.76 13.97 -24.32
CA ARG A 180 -4.41 12.68 -24.68
C ARG A 180 -5.24 12.75 -25.97
N LEU A 181 -5.75 13.93 -26.29
CA LEU A 181 -6.46 14.20 -27.55
C LEU A 181 -5.51 14.45 -28.74
N GLY A 182 -4.22 14.18 -28.58
CA GLY A 182 -3.19 14.32 -29.61
C GLY A 182 -2.73 15.76 -29.83
N THR A 183 -2.87 16.63 -28.83
CA THR A 183 -2.46 18.04 -28.95
C THR A 183 -1.15 18.30 -28.21
N ASP A 184 -0.16 18.85 -28.91
CA ASP A 184 1.06 19.35 -28.27
C ASP A 184 0.79 20.70 -27.60
N THR A 185 0.53 20.66 -26.28
CA THR A 185 0.21 21.87 -25.51
C THR A 185 1.42 22.75 -25.23
N ASP A 186 2.64 22.22 -25.33
CA ASP A 186 3.86 23.03 -25.21
C ASP A 186 4.07 23.85 -26.47
N ARG A 187 3.88 23.24 -27.64
CA ARG A 187 3.87 23.94 -28.92
C ARG A 187 2.75 24.97 -29.02
N ASP A 188 1.52 24.62 -28.64
CA ASP A 188 0.38 25.55 -28.67
C ASP A 188 0.67 26.82 -27.85
N ARG A 189 1.25 26.65 -26.65
CA ARG A 189 1.60 27.75 -25.76
C ARG A 189 2.73 28.63 -26.30
N ALA A 190 3.66 28.04 -27.05
CA ALA A 190 4.75 28.78 -27.70
C ALA A 190 4.26 29.58 -28.92
N GLU A 191 3.35 29.02 -29.71
CA GLU A 191 2.81 29.66 -30.92
C GLU A 191 1.70 30.69 -30.61
N ALA A 192 0.97 30.52 -29.51
CA ALA A 192 -0.13 31.40 -29.10
C ALA A 192 0.02 31.88 -27.64
N PRO A 193 1.04 32.71 -27.33
CA PRO A 193 1.21 33.24 -25.98
C PRO A 193 0.04 34.17 -25.60
N PRO A 194 -0.44 34.14 -24.35
CA PRO A 194 -1.54 35.00 -23.92
C PRO A 194 -1.10 36.46 -23.85
N THR A 195 -1.84 37.37 -24.49
CA THR A 195 -1.61 38.83 -24.37
C THR A 195 -2.01 39.36 -23.00
N LEU A 196 -3.02 38.76 -22.39
CA LEU A 196 -3.55 39.13 -21.08
C LEU A 196 -4.09 37.88 -20.38
N ARG A 197 -3.88 37.79 -19.06
CA ARG A 197 -4.45 36.73 -18.24
C ARG A 197 -4.94 37.31 -16.92
N PHE A 198 -6.15 36.92 -16.53
CA PHE A 198 -6.70 37.23 -15.23
C PHE A 198 -6.57 35.98 -14.35
N PRO A 199 -6.08 36.10 -13.10
CA PRO A 199 -6.12 35.00 -12.16
C PRO A 199 -7.57 34.69 -11.76
N PHE A 200 -7.81 33.47 -11.27
CA PHE A 200 -9.10 33.07 -10.75
C PHE A 200 -9.54 34.01 -9.60
N ASP A 201 -10.72 34.60 -9.73
CA ASP A 201 -11.34 35.43 -8.70
C ASP A 201 -12.44 34.62 -7.98
N PRO A 202 -12.29 34.34 -6.67
CA PRO A 202 -13.27 33.53 -5.92
C PRO A 202 -14.64 34.19 -5.78
N HIS A 203 -14.73 35.53 -5.88
CA HIS A 203 -16.01 36.25 -5.85
C HIS A 203 -16.73 36.15 -7.19
N ARG A 204 -15.98 36.24 -8.30
CA ARG A 204 -16.53 36.11 -9.66
C ARG A 204 -16.65 34.67 -10.14
N ARG A 205 -15.99 33.73 -9.45
CA ARG A 205 -15.86 32.30 -9.77
C ARG A 205 -15.31 32.05 -11.17
N ARG A 206 -14.37 32.89 -11.63
CA ARG A 206 -13.69 32.79 -12.93
C ARG A 206 -12.40 33.59 -12.94
#